data_AF-A0A392W3A4-F1
#
_entry.id   AF-A0A392W3A4-F1
#
_cell.length_a   1.000
_cell.length_b   1.000
_cell.length_c   1.000
_cell.angle_alpha   90.00
_cell.angle_beta   90.00
_cell.angle_gamma   90.00
#
_symmetry.space_group_name_H-M   'P 1'
#
loop_
_entity.id
_entity.type
_entity.pdbx_description
1 polymer ?
#
loop_
_entity_poly.entity_id
_entity_poly.type
_entity_poly.pdbx_seq_one_letter_code
_entity_poly.pdbx_strand_id
1 'polypeptide(L)' 'MGCTEENKIILGTYVLREEANHWWRNAKLRLGAGDVVITWEMFKGEFLRKYFPADI' A
#
# COMPACT_ATOMS: atom_id res chain seq x y z
N MET A 1 -18.73 -4.48 -26.94
CA MET A 1 -17.96 -3.28 -26.58
C MET A 1 -16.98 -3.69 -25.49
N GLY A 2 -15.69 -3.77 -25.80
CA GLY A 2 -14.66 -4.25 -24.87
C GLY A 2 -14.10 -3.12 -24.01
N CYS A 3 -13.36 -3.49 -22.96
CA CYS A 3 -12.63 -2.53 -22.13
C CYS A 3 -11.50 -1.89 -22.95
N THR A 4 -11.49 -0.56 -23.07
CA THR A 4 -10.42 0.20 -23.74
C THR A 4 -9.14 0.14 -22.91
N GLU A 5 -7.98 0.34 -23.54
CA GLU A 5 -6.70 0.42 -22.81
C GLU A 5 -6.72 1.52 -21.73
N GLU A 6 -7.36 2.64 -22.03
CA GLU A 6 -7.57 3.72 -21.07
C GLU A 6 -8.37 3.26 -19.85
N ASN A 7 -9.47 2.53 -20.06
CA ASN A 7 -10.27 1.98 -18.96
C ASN A 7 -9.47 0.98 -18.11
N LYS A 8 -8.61 0.17 -18.74
CA LYS A 8 -7.73 -0.76 -18.01
C LYS A 8 -6.73 0.00 -17.12
N ILE A 9 -6.12 1.08 -17.62
CA ILE A 9 -5.18 1.91 -16.86
C ILE A 9 -5.89 2.58 -15.68
N ILE A 10 -7.08 3.13 -15.90
CA ILE A 10 -7.88 3.77 -14.84
C ILE A 10 -8.23 2.75 -13.75
N LEU A 11 -8.76 1.58 -14.12
CA LEU A 11 -9.08 0.54 -13.15
C LEU A 11 -7.85 0.03 -12.41
N GLY A 12 -6.74 -0.24 -13.12
CA GLY A 12 -5.50 -0.68 -12.50
C GLY A 12 -4.96 0.32 -11.48
N THR A 13 -4.98 1.61 -11.82
CA THR A 13 -4.54 2.69 -10.92
C THR A 13 -5.44 2.80 -9.69
N TYR A 14 -6.76 2.67 -9.88
CA TYR A 14 -7.72 2.66 -8.78
C TYR A 14 -7.46 1.48 -7.82
N VAL A 15 -7.31 0.26 -8.37
CA VAL A 15 -7.04 -0.93 -7.57
C VAL A 15 -5.74 -0.80 -6.77
N LEU A 16 -4.67 -0.29 -7.38
CA LEU A 16 -3.39 -0.07 -6.69
C LEU A 16 -3.53 0.93 -5.54
N ARG A 17 -4.27 2.03 -5.76
CA ARG A 17 -4.54 3.02 -4.71
C ARG A 17 -5.30 2.39 -3.54
N GLU A 18 -6.35 1.65 -3.83
CA GLU A 18 -7.18 1.02 -2.80
C GLU A 18 -6.42 -0.06 -2.02
N GLU A 19 -5.59 -0.86 -2.71
CA GLU A 19 -4.72 -1.85 -2.06
C GLU A 19 -3.74 -1.17 -1.11
N ALA A 20 -3.09 -0.09 -1.56
CA ALA A 20 -2.17 0.68 -0.72
C ALA A 20 -2.86 1.32 0.49
N ASN A 21 -4.06 1.88 0.31
CA ASN A 21 -4.86 2.43 1.40
C ASN A 21 -5.25 1.36 2.43
N HIS A 22 -5.73 0.21 1.96
CA HIS A 22 -6.15 -0.87 2.82
C HIS A 22 -4.97 -1.47 3.60
N TRP A 23 -3.86 -1.73 2.92
CA TRP A 23 -2.63 -2.18 3.56
C TRP A 23 -2.18 -1.20 4.65
N TRP A 24 -2.14 0.10 4.34
CA TRP A 24 -1.63 1.10 5.29
C TRP A 24 -2.52 1.25 6.53
N ARG A 25 -3.85 1.11 6.39
CA ARG A 25 -4.75 1.07 7.55
C ARG A 25 -4.41 -0.07 8.50
N ASN A 26 -4.18 -1.26 7.97
CA ASN A 26 -3.82 -2.43 8.79
C ASN A 26 -2.42 -2.31 9.39
N ALA A 27 -1.44 -1.81 8.63
CA ALA A 27 -0.09 -1.57 9.13
C ALA A 27 -0.06 -0.54 10.26
N LYS A 28 -0.82 0.56 10.15
CA LYS A 28 -0.93 1.58 11.20
C LYS A 28 -1.46 1.02 12.51
N LEU A 29 -2.48 0.16 12.48
CA LEU A 29 -3.02 -0.47 13.68
C LEU A 29 -1.97 -1.33 14.40
N ARG A 30 -1.13 -2.05 13.64
CA ARG A 30 -0.05 -2.86 14.21
C ARG A 30 1.11 -2.02 14.75
N LEU A 31 1.48 -0.96 14.03
CA LEU A 31 2.60 -0.08 14.42
C LEU A 31 2.27 0.87 15.58
N GLY A 32 1.05 1.38 15.62
CA GLY A 32 0.58 2.35 16.62
C GLY A 32 -0.04 1.74 17.86
N ALA A 33 0.15 0.43 18.10
CA ALA A 33 -0.32 -0.21 19.33
C ALA A 33 0.34 0.46 20.55
N GLY A 34 -0.44 0.81 21.57
CA GLY A 34 0.07 1.44 22.79
C GLY A 34 0.48 2.91 22.65
N ASP A 35 -0.20 3.66 21.77
CA ASP A 35 0.02 5.12 21.57
C ASP A 35 1.40 5.48 21.01
N VAL A 36 2.05 4.52 20.34
CA VAL A 36 3.34 4.74 19.67
C VAL A 36 3.18 5.69 18.49
N VAL A 37 3.94 6.79 18.50
CA VAL A 37 4.05 7.70 17.36
C VAL A 37 4.77 6.97 16.22
N ILE A 38 4.08 6.82 15.08
CA ILE A 38 4.65 6.19 13.90
C ILE A 38 5.61 7.16 13.22
N THR A 39 6.91 6.84 13.24
CA THR A 39 7.93 7.64 12.54
C THR A 39 7.98 7.33 11.04
N TRP A 40 8.66 8.21 10.29
CA TRP A 40 8.90 8.01 8.87
C TRP A 40 9.70 6.73 8.58
N GLU A 41 10.68 6.42 9.43
CA GLU A 41 11.55 5.25 9.33
C GLU A 41 10.76 3.95 9.49
N MET A 42 9.80 3.92 10.44
CA MET A 42 8.90 2.78 10.63
C MET A 42 8.00 2.57 9.41
N PHE A 43 7.40 3.65 8.88
CA PHE A 43 6.63 3.58 7.63
C PHE A 43 7.48 3.03 6.48
N LYS A 44 8.67 3.60 6.28
CA LYS A 44 9.58 3.23 5.18
C LYS A 44 9.98 1.76 5.25
N GLY A 45 10.27 1.23 6.44
CA GLY A 45 10.59 -0.18 6.63
C GLY A 45 9.43 -1.11 6.23
N GLU A 46 8.22 -0.82 6.69
CA GLU A 46 7.02 -1.59 6.33
C GLU A 46 6.67 -1.48 4.84
N PHE A 47 6.80 -0.29 4.26
CA PHE A 47 6.56 -0.05 2.84
C PHE A 47 7.50 -0.85 1.96
N LEU A 48 8.81 -0.79 2.22
CA LEU A 48 9.81 -1.54 1.46
C LEU A 48 9.58 -3.05 1.57
N ARG A 49 9.28 -3.56 2.78
CA ARG A 49 8.98 -4.98 2.99
C ARG A 49 7.77 -5.47 2.21
N LYS A 50 6.74 -4.62 2.03
CA LYS A 50 5.50 -5.00 1.33
C LYS A 50 5.63 -4.93 -0.20
N TYR A 51 6.27 -3.88 -0.73
CA TYR A 51 6.27 -3.60 -2.17
C TYR A 51 7.59 -3.91 -2.88
N PHE A 52 8.67 -4.13 -2.12
CA PHE A 52 10.01 -4.42 -2.65
C PHE A 52 10.66 -5.59 -1.86
N PRO A 53 10.04 -6.79 -1.86
CA PRO A 53 10.67 -7.95 -1.26
C PRO A 53 11.99 -8.26 -2.00
N ALA A 54 13.03 -8.65 -1.26
CA ALA A 54 14.38 -8.85 -1.81
C ALA A 54 14.49 -10.05 -2.79
N ASP A 55 13.42 -10.82 -2.96
CA ASP A 55 13.38 -12.01 -3.80
C ASP A 55 12.66 -11.69 -5.13
N ILE A 56 13.46 -11.36 -6.16
CA ILE A 56 13.15 -11.64 -7.58
C ILE A 56 14.17 -12.68 -8.06
#